data_AF-A0A6J6LUX3-F1
#
_entry.id   AF-A0A6J6LUX3-F1
#
_cell.length_a   1.000
_cell.length_b   1.000
_cell.length_c   1.000
_cell.angle_alpha   90.00
_cell.angle_beta   90.00
_cell.angle_gamma   90.00
#
_symmetry.space_group_name_H-M   'P 1'
#
loop_
_entity.id
_entity.type
_entity.pdbx_description
1 polymer ?
#
loop_
_entity_poly.entity_id
_entity_poly.type
_entity_poly.pdbx_seq_one_letter_code
_entity_poly.pdbx_strand_id
1 'polypeptide(L)'
;MFMSLPHGVKHTFFMKRRVTAMAIVTAAICTGLLTSSAAQSAACSRTVIPLSQAVATGPIPISLGLKYFPVNNQSPFVTGMRVRAVVGITLATTKYVEGRIGSISNCNIAISIDRVSGSGTIQSAKFITTGEIGAQGPIGATGSTGPAGTPGAAGTPGAPGAAGTPGAPGAPGTNGFNGQNGENGLNGLVPAYGSFRDTSTQQVDAVNTPKAMTFNQITPGVNGVTASGVSVEFSSHIKVARTGTYNVQFSALLTKTDSGNDIMDIWLRRNGVDVPISNSEITITASLHQVATSNYIIDLTAGDYVQLMYSSADIATRIEAIAPGTNPTRPAGPSITVAITQVQ
;
A
#
# COMPACT_ATOMS: atom_id res chain seq x y z
N MET A 1 0.33 -3.57 98.34
CA MET A 1 -0.74 -2.56 98.14
C MET A 1 -1.36 -2.85 96.79
N PHE A 2 -2.69 -2.89 96.77
CA PHE A 2 -3.58 -3.34 95.71
C PHE A 2 -3.54 -2.48 94.42
N MET A 3 -3.99 -3.11 93.31
CA MET A 3 -4.82 -2.54 92.22
C MET A 3 -4.18 -1.50 91.26
N SER A 4 -4.44 -1.46 89.95
CA SER A 4 -5.27 -2.28 89.06
C SER A 4 -4.80 -2.15 87.58
N LEU A 5 -5.03 -3.20 86.79
CA LEU A 5 -5.29 -3.20 85.34
C LEU A 5 -6.63 -2.45 85.05
N PRO A 6 -7.27 -2.47 83.84
CA PRO A 6 -6.91 -2.97 82.48
C PRO A 6 -7.29 -1.92 81.38
N HIS A 7 -7.10 -2.05 80.07
CA HIS A 7 -7.60 -2.99 79.05
C HIS A 7 -6.91 -2.56 77.75
N GLY A 8 -6.49 -3.38 76.78
CA GLY A 8 -7.07 -4.59 76.18
C GLY A 8 -6.66 -4.54 74.70
N VAL A 9 -6.52 -5.59 73.90
CA VAL A 9 -6.90 -7.00 73.98
C VAL A 9 -6.21 -7.66 72.77
N LYS A 10 -5.50 -8.78 73.03
CA LYS A 10 -5.51 -10.12 72.35
C LYS A 10 -5.30 -10.21 70.82
N HIS A 11 -4.70 -11.23 70.19
CA HIS A 11 -3.88 -12.44 70.48
C HIS A 11 -3.59 -13.01 69.05
N THR A 12 -2.36 -13.24 68.56
CA THR A 12 -1.51 -14.47 68.67
C THR A 12 -2.27 -15.79 68.39
N PHE A 13 -1.91 -16.70 67.46
CA PHE A 13 -0.76 -17.62 67.38
C PHE A 13 -0.89 -18.42 66.04
N PHE A 14 0.11 -18.49 65.14
CA PHE A 14 1.20 -19.51 64.99
C PHE A 14 0.81 -20.93 64.47
N MET A 15 1.45 -21.35 63.35
CA MET A 15 2.40 -22.49 63.25
C MET A 15 2.25 -23.48 62.04
N LYS A 16 3.31 -23.53 61.20
CA LYS A 16 4.00 -24.69 60.53
C LYS A 16 3.44 -25.55 59.37
N ARG A 17 4.40 -25.86 58.46
CA ARG A 17 4.66 -27.10 57.62
C ARG A 17 3.85 -27.24 56.30
N ARG A 18 4.30 -27.88 55.20
CA ARG A 18 5.56 -28.38 54.56
C ARG A 18 5.13 -29.11 53.23
N VAL A 19 6.05 -29.31 52.25
CA VAL A 19 6.03 -30.30 51.11
C VAL A 19 5.04 -29.99 49.94
N THR A 20 5.22 -30.26 48.62
CA THR A 20 5.99 -31.27 47.84
C THR A 20 6.10 -30.85 46.34
N ALA A 21 7.16 -31.28 45.65
CA ALA A 21 7.30 -31.31 44.19
C ALA A 21 6.75 -32.63 43.60
N MET A 22 6.17 -32.61 42.38
CA MET A 22 5.95 -33.84 41.61
C MET A 22 5.88 -33.54 40.11
N ALA A 23 6.79 -34.15 39.36
CA ALA A 23 6.80 -34.22 37.90
C ALA A 23 5.97 -35.43 37.43
N ILE A 24 5.18 -35.27 36.37
CA ILE A 24 4.62 -36.38 35.57
C ILE A 24 4.80 -36.01 34.10
N VAL A 25 5.46 -36.89 33.36
CA VAL A 25 5.59 -36.91 31.90
C VAL A 25 4.53 -37.86 31.35
N THR A 26 3.65 -37.39 30.46
CA THR A 26 2.98 -38.26 29.47
C THR A 26 2.64 -37.45 28.21
N ALA A 27 3.11 -37.93 27.07
CA ALA A 27 2.78 -37.41 25.74
C ALA A 27 1.51 -38.08 25.19
N ALA A 28 0.62 -37.30 24.54
CA ALA A 28 -0.18 -37.76 23.40
C ALA A 28 -0.92 -36.59 22.72
N ILE A 29 -0.93 -36.68 21.40
CA ILE A 29 -1.47 -35.79 20.37
C ILE A 29 -3.01 -35.86 20.35
N CYS A 30 -3.72 -34.73 20.34
CA CYS A 30 -4.83 -34.44 19.41
C CYS A 30 -5.51 -33.08 19.66
N THR A 31 -5.91 -32.45 18.55
CA THR A 31 -7.04 -31.51 18.38
C THR A 31 -7.00 -30.14 19.06
N GLY A 32 -6.65 -29.13 18.25
CA GLY A 32 -7.55 -28.04 17.85
C GLY A 32 -8.35 -27.28 18.91
N LEU A 33 -8.11 -25.96 18.91
CA LEU A 33 -9.00 -24.88 19.35
C LEU A 33 -9.06 -24.62 20.87
N LEU A 34 -9.05 -23.32 21.19
CA LEU A 34 -9.30 -22.67 22.49
C LEU A 34 -8.09 -22.44 23.40
N THR A 35 -7.17 -21.56 22.99
CA THR A 35 -6.48 -20.69 23.96
C THR A 35 -7.13 -19.30 23.95
N SER A 36 -8.13 -19.20 24.84
CA SER A 36 -8.64 -18.04 25.58
C SER A 36 -8.36 -16.61 25.07
N SER A 37 -9.43 -15.81 25.08
CA SER A 37 -9.45 -14.34 25.01
C SER A 37 -8.48 -13.62 25.97
N ALA A 38 -7.96 -14.31 26.98
CA ALA A 38 -6.97 -13.79 27.92
C ALA A 38 -5.58 -13.60 27.29
N ALA A 39 -5.17 -14.45 26.33
CA ALA A 39 -3.89 -14.29 25.62
C ALA A 39 -3.93 -13.14 24.60
N GLN A 40 -5.11 -12.82 24.04
CA GLN A 40 -5.32 -11.69 23.13
C GLN A 40 -5.41 -10.34 23.87
N SER A 41 -5.93 -10.33 25.10
CA SER A 41 -6.01 -9.13 25.97
C SER A 41 -4.63 -8.62 26.43
N ALA A 42 -3.67 -9.54 26.67
CA ALA A 42 -2.35 -9.17 27.16
C ALA A 42 -1.46 -8.44 26.13
N ALA A 43 -1.76 -8.54 24.83
CA ALA A 43 -0.99 -7.90 23.76
C ALA A 43 -1.36 -6.41 23.54
N CYS A 44 -2.49 -5.95 24.07
CA CYS A 44 -2.97 -4.58 23.90
C CYS A 44 -2.30 -3.57 24.85
N SER A 45 -1.33 -4.01 25.67
CA SER A 45 -0.84 -3.23 26.82
C SER A 45 0.69 -3.06 26.88
N ARG A 46 1.36 -2.85 25.75
CA ARG A 46 2.67 -2.17 25.71
C ARG A 46 3.06 -1.81 24.28
N THR A 47 3.20 -0.51 24.05
CA THR A 47 3.68 0.15 22.82
C THR A 47 2.62 0.33 21.73
N VAL A 48 2.36 1.60 21.40
CA VAL A 48 1.52 2.06 20.30
C VAL A 48 2.20 1.67 18.98
N ILE A 49 1.82 0.54 18.38
CA ILE A 49 2.36 0.09 17.09
C ILE A 49 1.41 0.56 15.98
N PRO A 50 1.82 1.53 15.13
CA PRO A 50 0.97 2.07 14.08
C PRO A 50 0.56 0.95 13.11
N LEU A 51 -0.68 0.93 12.61
CA LEU A 51 -1.18 -0.11 11.69
C LEU A 51 -0.43 -0.17 10.32
N SER A 52 0.52 0.72 10.03
CA SER A 52 1.52 0.51 8.96
C SER A 52 2.60 -0.54 9.32
N GLN A 53 2.64 -0.93 10.59
CA GLN A 53 3.46 -1.94 11.21
C GLN A 53 2.57 -2.89 12.02
N ALA A 54 3.00 -4.13 12.18
CA ALA A 54 2.39 -5.08 13.08
C ALA A 54 3.48 -5.83 13.82
N VAL A 55 3.18 -6.22 15.06
CA VAL A 55 3.98 -7.18 15.81
C VAL A 55 3.13 -8.40 16.03
N ALA A 56 3.63 -9.57 15.64
CA ALA A 56 2.94 -10.82 15.83
C ALA A 56 3.00 -11.25 17.30
N THR A 57 1.89 -11.76 17.85
CA THR A 57 1.82 -12.37 19.19
C THR A 57 2.40 -13.78 19.19
N GLY A 58 3.65 -13.89 18.75
CA GLY A 58 4.34 -15.15 18.49
C GLY A 58 4.66 -15.35 17.00
N PRO A 59 5.38 -16.42 16.66
CA PRO A 59 5.82 -16.67 15.29
C PRO A 59 4.64 -17.05 14.38
N ILE A 60 4.19 -16.13 13.51
CA ILE A 60 3.16 -16.43 12.50
C ILE A 60 3.83 -17.11 11.29
N PRO A 61 3.42 -18.32 10.87
CA PRO A 61 4.04 -18.96 9.72
C PRO A 61 3.74 -18.22 8.41
N ILE A 62 4.74 -18.13 7.54
CA ILE A 62 4.58 -17.72 6.15
C ILE A 62 3.84 -18.84 5.41
N SER A 63 2.51 -18.80 5.45
CA SER A 63 1.64 -19.78 4.82
C SER A 63 0.30 -19.19 4.41
N LEU A 64 -0.36 -19.83 3.45
CA LEU A 64 -1.71 -19.48 3.01
C LEU A 64 -2.73 -19.57 4.15
N GLY A 65 -3.90 -18.97 3.93
CA GLY A 65 -5.03 -18.99 4.86
C GLY A 65 -5.08 -17.77 5.80
N LEU A 66 -6.03 -17.78 6.72
CA LEU A 66 -6.32 -16.65 7.60
C LEU A 66 -5.20 -16.43 8.62
N LYS A 67 -4.66 -15.20 8.67
CA LYS A 67 -3.64 -14.77 9.64
C LYS A 67 -4.11 -13.52 10.38
N TYR A 68 -3.71 -13.39 11.63
CA TYR A 68 -4.06 -12.27 12.49
C TYR A 68 -2.81 -11.51 12.89
N PHE A 69 -2.84 -10.19 12.72
CA PHE A 69 -1.72 -9.31 13.05
C PHE A 69 -2.18 -8.26 14.07
N PRO A 70 -1.56 -8.22 15.25
CA PRO A 70 -1.80 -7.19 16.24
C PRO A 70 -1.39 -5.79 15.76
N VAL A 71 -2.29 -4.82 15.92
CA VAL A 71 -2.22 -3.45 15.37
C VAL A 71 -3.00 -2.47 16.25
N ASN A 72 -2.84 -1.15 16.03
CA ASN A 72 -3.69 -0.11 16.63
C ASN A 72 -4.46 0.74 15.58
N ASN A 73 -5.48 1.49 16.03
CA ASN A 73 -6.50 2.12 15.18
C ASN A 73 -6.07 3.45 14.50
N GLN A 74 -4.81 3.62 14.10
CA GLN A 74 -4.28 4.91 13.58
C GLN A 74 -3.76 4.87 12.13
N SER A 75 -4.36 4.09 11.22
CA SER A 75 -3.88 3.94 9.83
C SER A 75 -5.00 3.98 8.78
N PRO A 76 -4.68 4.34 7.50
CA PRO A 76 -5.66 4.48 6.42
C PRO A 76 -6.20 3.17 5.82
N PHE A 77 -5.87 1.99 6.37
CA PHE A 77 -6.35 0.72 5.80
C PHE A 77 -7.82 0.45 6.14
N VAL A 78 -8.56 -0.11 5.17
CA VAL A 78 -9.96 -0.50 5.33
C VAL A 78 -10.16 -1.98 4.93
N THR A 79 -11.22 -2.60 5.44
CA THR A 79 -11.63 -3.96 5.05
C THR A 79 -11.76 -4.06 3.53
N GLY A 80 -11.30 -5.18 2.96
CA GLY A 80 -11.31 -5.45 1.51
C GLY A 80 -10.03 -5.06 0.78
N MET A 81 -9.20 -4.19 1.36
CA MET A 81 -7.91 -3.81 0.79
C MET A 81 -6.96 -5.00 0.69
N ARG A 82 -6.21 -5.04 -0.41
CA ARG A 82 -5.15 -6.03 -0.62
C ARG A 82 -3.82 -5.48 -0.11
N VAL A 83 -3.18 -6.23 0.77
CA VAL A 83 -1.95 -5.81 1.46
C VAL A 83 -0.92 -6.92 1.46
N ARG A 84 0.36 -6.52 1.48
CA ARG A 84 1.50 -7.40 1.72
C ARG A 84 2.12 -7.07 3.07
N ALA A 85 2.34 -8.10 3.88
CA ALA A 85 3.08 -8.05 5.14
C ALA A 85 4.48 -8.63 4.92
N VAL A 86 5.52 -7.80 5.04
CA VAL A 86 6.93 -8.18 4.85
C VAL A 86 7.58 -8.47 6.20
N VAL A 87 8.41 -9.52 6.30
CA VAL A 87 9.10 -9.87 7.57
C VAL A 87 10.11 -8.79 7.97
N GLY A 88 9.98 -8.27 9.19
CA GLY A 88 10.87 -7.26 9.76
C GLY A 88 10.51 -5.82 9.37
N ILE A 89 11.26 -4.85 9.93
CA ILE A 89 11.15 -3.42 9.57
C ILE A 89 11.99 -3.04 8.35
N THR A 90 12.92 -3.93 7.95
CA THR A 90 13.75 -3.81 6.74
C THR A 90 13.05 -4.56 5.61
N LEU A 91 12.95 -3.96 4.42
CA LEU A 91 12.25 -4.52 3.27
C LEU A 91 12.97 -5.75 2.68
N ALA A 92 12.93 -6.89 3.38
CA ALA A 92 13.34 -8.17 2.81
C ALA A 92 12.23 -8.66 1.86
N THR A 93 12.34 -8.28 0.58
CA THR A 93 11.34 -8.59 -0.46
C THR A 93 11.15 -10.09 -0.73
N THR A 94 12.00 -10.95 -0.18
CA THR A 94 11.98 -12.41 -0.38
C THR A 94 11.17 -13.19 0.64
N LYS A 95 10.70 -12.57 1.74
CA LYS A 95 9.86 -13.22 2.77
C LYS A 95 8.64 -12.38 3.10
N TYR A 96 7.47 -12.79 2.61
CA TYR A 96 6.21 -12.07 2.84
C TYR A 96 4.98 -12.96 2.77
N VAL A 97 3.88 -12.43 3.30
CA VAL A 97 2.52 -12.91 3.03
C VAL A 97 1.69 -11.78 2.42
N GLU A 98 0.79 -12.10 1.51
CA GLU A 98 -0.07 -11.15 0.82
C GLU A 98 -1.50 -11.69 0.76
N GLY A 99 -2.48 -10.78 0.89
CA GLY A 99 -3.88 -11.16 0.97
C GLY A 99 -4.82 -9.98 1.13
N ARG A 100 -6.12 -10.28 1.30
CA ARG A 100 -7.14 -9.26 1.57
C ARG A 100 -7.43 -9.13 3.05
N ILE A 101 -7.62 -7.90 3.51
CA ILE A 101 -8.07 -7.60 4.86
C ILE A 101 -9.52 -8.04 4.99
N GLY A 102 -9.78 -9.07 5.80
CA GLY A 102 -11.11 -9.59 6.10
C GLY A 102 -11.80 -8.83 7.23
N SER A 103 -11.05 -8.34 8.21
CA SER A 103 -11.57 -7.48 9.27
C SER A 103 -10.48 -6.66 9.94
N ILE A 104 -10.86 -5.50 10.45
CA ILE A 104 -10.01 -4.61 11.25
C ILE A 104 -10.71 -4.41 12.60
N SER A 105 -9.96 -4.56 13.68
CA SER A 105 -10.38 -4.24 15.03
C SER A 105 -9.33 -3.35 15.68
N ASN A 106 -9.64 -2.80 16.86
CA ASN A 106 -8.71 -1.96 17.62
C ASN A 106 -7.40 -2.68 18.01
N CYS A 107 -7.38 -4.01 17.98
CA CYS A 107 -6.26 -4.80 18.48
C CYS A 107 -5.67 -5.76 17.43
N ASN A 108 -6.37 -6.03 16.33
CA ASN A 108 -5.99 -7.03 15.35
C ASN A 108 -6.53 -6.71 13.95
N ILE A 109 -5.75 -7.03 12.92
CA ILE A 109 -6.18 -7.14 11.54
C ILE A 109 -6.17 -8.60 11.11
N ALA A 110 -7.27 -9.06 10.52
CA ALA A 110 -7.38 -10.41 9.96
C ALA A 110 -7.17 -10.32 8.45
N ILE A 111 -6.22 -11.10 7.91
CA ILE A 111 -5.87 -11.11 6.50
C ILE A 111 -6.04 -12.52 5.95
N SER A 112 -6.84 -12.66 4.90
CA SER A 112 -6.94 -13.91 4.14
C SER A 112 -5.76 -13.99 3.19
N ILE A 113 -4.73 -14.75 3.56
CA ILE A 113 -3.49 -14.90 2.79
C ILE A 113 -3.73 -15.87 1.63
N ASP A 114 -3.58 -15.36 0.42
CA ASP A 114 -3.67 -16.11 -0.83
C ASP A 114 -2.32 -16.20 -1.57
N ARG A 115 -1.29 -15.48 -1.10
CA ARG A 115 0.05 -15.54 -1.67
C ARG A 115 1.13 -15.42 -0.61
N VAL A 116 2.19 -16.21 -0.74
CA VAL A 116 3.35 -16.19 0.16
C VAL A 116 4.64 -16.23 -0.64
N SER A 117 5.72 -15.71 -0.06
CA SER A 117 7.08 -15.85 -0.58
C SER A 117 8.04 -16.15 0.56
N GLY A 118 8.98 -17.05 0.31
CA GLY A 118 9.94 -17.54 1.30
C GLY A 118 9.32 -18.45 2.36
N SER A 119 10.11 -18.77 3.38
CA SER A 119 9.74 -19.64 4.49
C SER A 119 10.21 -19.07 5.83
N GLY A 120 9.59 -19.56 6.90
CA GLY A 120 9.83 -19.12 8.27
C GLY A 120 8.61 -18.46 8.89
N THR A 121 8.85 -17.56 9.84
CA THR A 121 7.79 -16.95 10.64
C THR A 121 7.93 -15.43 10.70
N ILE A 122 6.79 -14.75 10.78
CA ILE A 122 6.67 -13.31 10.94
C ILE A 122 6.55 -13.03 12.43
N GLN A 123 7.51 -12.28 12.98
CA GLN A 123 7.47 -11.73 14.34
C GLN A 123 7.10 -10.25 14.34
N SER A 124 7.51 -9.53 13.30
CA SER A 124 7.14 -8.15 13.02
C SER A 124 6.94 -7.98 11.51
N ALA A 125 6.01 -7.13 11.11
CA ALA A 125 5.74 -6.85 9.72
C ALA A 125 5.51 -5.39 9.42
N LYS A 126 5.94 -4.94 8.23
CA LYS A 126 5.48 -3.71 7.61
C LYS A 126 4.42 -4.04 6.57
N PHE A 127 3.29 -3.33 6.58
CA PHE A 127 2.24 -3.47 5.57
C PHE A 127 2.43 -2.50 4.42
N ILE A 128 2.25 -2.98 3.19
CA ILE A 128 2.20 -2.16 1.97
C ILE A 128 0.96 -2.53 1.16
N THR A 129 0.35 -1.57 0.47
CA THR A 129 -0.78 -1.84 -0.43
C THR A 129 -0.31 -2.48 -1.71
N THR A 130 -1.09 -3.42 -2.24
CA THR A 130 -0.79 -4.14 -3.49
C THR A 130 -2.00 -4.06 -4.43
N GLY A 131 -1.76 -3.95 -5.75
CA GLY A 131 -2.82 -4.00 -6.76
C GLY A 131 -3.50 -5.39 -6.82
N GLU A 132 -4.70 -5.44 -7.43
CA GLU A 132 -5.39 -6.72 -7.66
C GLU A 132 -4.53 -7.64 -8.54
N ILE A 133 -4.50 -8.93 -8.22
CA ILE A 133 -3.87 -9.93 -9.08
C ILE A 133 -4.74 -10.04 -10.33
N GLY A 134 -4.15 -9.81 -11.51
CA GLY A 134 -4.82 -10.08 -12.78
C GLY A 134 -5.27 -11.54 -12.85
N ALA A 135 -6.40 -11.81 -13.49
CA ALA A 135 -6.94 -13.17 -13.60
C ALA A 135 -5.84 -14.14 -14.09
N GLN A 136 -5.77 -15.33 -13.46
CA GLN A 136 -4.87 -16.38 -13.90
C GLN A 136 -5.14 -16.68 -15.38
N GLY A 137 -4.07 -16.68 -16.20
CA GLY A 137 -4.19 -17.04 -17.62
C GLY A 137 -4.84 -18.43 -17.77
N PRO A 138 -5.56 -18.68 -18.88
CA PRO A 138 -6.18 -19.97 -19.11
C PRO A 138 -5.12 -21.09 -19.07
N ILE A 139 -5.51 -22.25 -18.53
CA ILE A 139 -4.67 -23.45 -18.55
C ILE A 139 -4.36 -23.79 -20.01
N GLY A 140 -3.09 -24.03 -20.35
CA GLY A 140 -2.67 -24.41 -21.69
C GLY A 140 -3.40 -25.68 -22.16
N ALA A 141 -3.73 -25.76 -23.44
CA ALA A 141 -4.44 -26.91 -24.00
C ALA A 141 -3.67 -28.21 -23.75
N THR A 142 -4.38 -29.27 -23.38
CA THR A 142 -3.82 -30.63 -23.25
C THR A 142 -3.17 -31.04 -24.58
N GLY A 143 -1.92 -31.52 -24.54
CA GLY A 143 -1.23 -32.00 -25.73
C GLY A 143 -2.01 -33.10 -26.45
N SER A 144 -1.92 -33.16 -27.77
CA SER A 144 -2.60 -34.17 -28.58
C SER A 144 -2.14 -35.59 -28.20
N THR A 145 -3.08 -36.52 -28.07
CA THR A 145 -2.79 -37.95 -27.92
C THR A 145 -1.90 -38.43 -29.06
N GLY A 146 -0.82 -39.16 -28.74
CA GLY A 146 0.07 -39.74 -29.75
C GLY A 146 -0.67 -40.69 -30.70
N PRO A 147 -0.18 -40.88 -31.94
CA PRO A 147 -0.81 -41.78 -32.90
C PRO A 147 -0.81 -43.23 -32.38
N ALA A 148 -1.87 -43.98 -32.70
CA ALA A 148 -1.95 -45.40 -32.38
C ALA A 148 -0.81 -46.18 -33.06
N GLY A 149 -0.21 -47.13 -32.34
CA GLY A 149 0.82 -48.00 -32.88
C GLY A 149 0.30 -48.83 -34.07
N THR A 150 1.15 -49.05 -35.07
CA THR A 150 0.79 -49.85 -36.24
C THR A 150 0.50 -51.30 -35.85
N PRO A 151 -0.56 -51.94 -36.38
CA PRO A 151 -0.81 -53.36 -36.16
C PRO A 151 0.39 -54.21 -36.59
N GLY A 152 0.75 -55.21 -35.78
CA GLY A 152 1.80 -56.17 -36.13
C GLY A 152 1.45 -56.99 -37.36
N ALA A 153 2.47 -57.36 -38.15
CA ALA A 153 2.28 -58.19 -39.35
C ALA A 153 1.75 -59.59 -38.98
N ALA A 154 0.85 -60.12 -39.82
CA ALA A 154 0.30 -61.47 -39.65
C ALA A 154 1.37 -62.54 -39.92
N GLY A 155 1.53 -63.49 -38.99
CA GLY A 155 2.45 -64.63 -39.16
C GLY A 155 1.84 -65.75 -40.00
N THR A 156 2.65 -66.41 -40.84
CA THR A 156 2.30 -67.62 -41.61
C THR A 156 2.43 -68.91 -40.77
N PRO A 157 1.64 -69.98 -41.02
CA PRO A 157 1.54 -71.11 -40.08
C PRO A 157 2.61 -72.20 -40.21
N GLY A 158 3.05 -72.76 -39.06
CA GLY A 158 3.70 -74.07 -38.91
C GLY A 158 4.44 -74.26 -37.57
N ALA A 159 4.07 -75.29 -36.78
CA ALA A 159 4.65 -75.64 -35.46
C ALA A 159 5.96 -76.47 -35.59
N PRO A 160 6.84 -76.66 -34.57
CA PRO A 160 6.72 -76.42 -33.12
C PRO A 160 7.94 -75.78 -32.40
N GLY A 161 7.72 -75.30 -31.18
CA GLY A 161 8.72 -74.94 -30.17
C GLY A 161 8.05 -74.08 -29.10
N ALA A 162 8.22 -74.38 -27.81
CA ALA A 162 7.65 -73.56 -26.75
C ALA A 162 8.24 -72.15 -26.85
N ALA A 163 7.43 -71.18 -27.27
CA ALA A 163 7.84 -69.80 -27.37
C ALA A 163 8.13 -69.26 -25.96
N GLY A 164 9.30 -68.64 -25.78
CA GLY A 164 9.62 -67.90 -24.57
C GLY A 164 8.55 -66.84 -24.30
N THR A 165 8.25 -66.62 -23.02
CA THR A 165 7.28 -65.62 -22.58
C THR A 165 7.56 -64.27 -23.25
N PRO A 166 6.55 -63.59 -23.81
CA PRO A 166 6.74 -62.24 -24.36
C PRO A 166 7.41 -61.33 -23.32
N GLY A 167 8.39 -60.53 -23.75
CA GLY A 167 8.97 -59.50 -22.90
C GLY A 167 7.89 -58.53 -22.43
N ALA A 168 7.97 -58.09 -21.17
CA ALA A 168 7.02 -57.14 -20.62
C ALA A 168 6.94 -55.86 -21.49
N PRO A 169 5.75 -55.24 -21.64
CA PRO A 169 5.62 -53.96 -22.33
C PRO A 169 6.60 -52.93 -21.75
N GLY A 170 7.25 -52.15 -22.62
CA GLY A 170 8.10 -51.04 -22.18
C GLY A 170 7.31 -50.07 -21.29
N ALA A 171 7.96 -49.57 -20.24
CA ALA A 171 7.32 -48.61 -19.34
C ALA A 171 6.80 -47.38 -20.11
N PRO A 172 5.64 -46.81 -19.74
CA PRO A 172 5.18 -45.55 -20.31
C PRO A 172 6.27 -44.48 -20.21
N GLY A 173 6.46 -43.69 -21.27
CA GLY A 173 7.38 -42.56 -21.23
C GLY A 173 7.03 -41.61 -20.08
N THR A 174 8.04 -41.10 -19.39
CA THR A 174 7.85 -40.12 -18.32
C THR A 174 7.11 -38.90 -18.86
N ASN A 175 6.08 -38.43 -18.16
CA ASN A 175 5.44 -37.15 -18.46
C ASN A 175 6.53 -36.08 -18.65
N GLY A 176 6.45 -35.33 -19.76
CA GLY A 176 7.35 -34.20 -19.97
C GLY A 176 7.27 -33.25 -18.76
N PHE A 177 8.40 -32.67 -18.39
CA PHE A 177 8.45 -31.68 -17.31
C PHE A 177 7.38 -30.62 -17.58
N ASN A 178 6.58 -30.30 -16.55
CA ASN A 178 5.74 -29.10 -16.60
C ASN A 178 6.64 -27.96 -17.06
N GLY A 179 6.24 -27.24 -18.11
CA GLY A 179 6.93 -26.03 -18.52
C GLY A 179 7.14 -25.17 -17.29
N GLN A 180 8.35 -24.64 -17.10
CA GLN A 180 8.59 -23.70 -16.02
C GLN A 180 7.48 -22.66 -16.07
N ASN A 181 6.80 -22.44 -14.94
CA ASN A 181 5.89 -21.31 -14.80
C ASN A 181 6.64 -20.11 -15.38
N GLY A 182 6.11 -19.51 -16.44
CA GLY A 182 6.68 -18.28 -16.98
C GLY A 182 6.94 -17.38 -15.78
N GLU A 183 8.15 -16.82 -15.70
CA GLU A 183 8.47 -15.85 -14.65
C GLU A 183 7.28 -14.90 -14.58
N ASN A 184 6.63 -14.83 -13.42
CA ASN A 184 5.56 -13.86 -13.21
C ASN A 184 6.17 -12.53 -13.65
N GLY A 185 5.71 -12.01 -14.79
CA GLY A 185 6.21 -10.74 -15.30
C GLY A 185 6.20 -9.77 -14.14
N LEU A 186 7.29 -9.02 -13.94
CA LEU A 186 7.37 -7.96 -12.94
C LEU A 186 5.97 -7.37 -12.82
N ASN A 187 5.29 -7.59 -11.68
CA ASN A 187 3.98 -7.00 -11.43
C ASN A 187 4.12 -5.54 -11.85
N GLY A 188 3.47 -5.16 -12.96
CA GLY A 188 3.67 -3.84 -13.55
C GLY A 188 3.46 -2.84 -12.43
N LEU A 189 4.53 -2.19 -12.01
CA LEU A 189 4.45 -1.13 -11.02
C LEU A 189 3.54 -0.10 -11.67
N VAL A 190 2.26 -0.04 -11.26
CA VAL A 190 1.33 0.96 -11.81
C VAL A 190 2.03 2.30 -11.62
N PRO A 191 2.37 3.05 -12.68
CA PRO A 191 3.17 4.26 -12.56
C PRO A 191 2.54 5.18 -11.52
N ALA A 192 3.35 5.84 -10.69
CA ALA A 192 2.80 6.76 -9.71
C ALA A 192 2.03 7.89 -10.41
N TYR A 193 0.89 8.29 -9.87
CA TYR A 193 0.09 9.39 -10.42
C TYR A 193 -0.64 10.16 -9.31
N GLY A 194 -1.05 11.39 -9.62
CA GLY A 194 -1.86 12.22 -8.74
C GLY A 194 -2.59 13.31 -9.51
N SER A 195 -3.82 13.61 -9.15
CA SER A 195 -4.56 14.80 -9.62
C SER A 195 -5.15 15.53 -8.42
N PHE A 196 -4.68 16.75 -8.19
CA PHE A 196 -5.04 17.58 -7.05
C PHE A 196 -5.52 18.94 -7.53
N ARG A 197 -6.31 19.62 -6.71
CA ARG A 197 -6.84 20.95 -7.04
C ARG A 197 -7.09 21.79 -5.80
N ASP A 198 -7.19 23.08 -6.02
CA ASP A 198 -7.66 24.03 -5.01
C ASP A 198 -8.96 24.69 -5.49
N THR A 199 -9.94 24.73 -4.61
CA THR A 199 -11.25 25.34 -4.90
C THR A 199 -11.39 26.75 -4.30
N SER A 200 -10.30 27.31 -3.77
CA SER A 200 -10.25 28.66 -3.22
C SER A 200 -9.35 29.56 -4.07
N THR A 201 -9.72 30.84 -4.13
CA THR A 201 -8.91 31.87 -4.81
C THR A 201 -7.63 32.12 -4.01
N GLN A 202 -6.49 32.04 -4.67
CA GLN A 202 -5.17 32.25 -4.09
C GLN A 202 -4.64 33.64 -4.47
N GLN A 203 -4.49 34.52 -3.48
CA GLN A 203 -3.99 35.88 -3.68
C GLN A 203 -2.46 35.92 -3.75
N VAL A 204 -1.90 36.95 -4.39
CA VAL A 204 -0.52 37.37 -4.17
C VAL A 204 -0.48 38.22 -2.90
N ASP A 205 0.23 37.74 -1.87
CA ASP A 205 0.21 38.39 -0.54
C ASP A 205 1.20 39.57 -0.45
N ALA A 206 2.26 39.55 -1.26
CA ALA A 206 3.29 40.57 -1.32
C ALA A 206 3.93 40.62 -2.72
N VAL A 207 4.25 41.84 -3.17
CA VAL A 207 4.90 42.06 -4.47
C VAL A 207 6.26 41.36 -4.55
N ASN A 208 6.57 40.79 -5.72
CA ASN A 208 7.84 40.13 -6.04
C ASN A 208 8.28 39.08 -5.01
N THR A 209 7.34 38.52 -4.24
CA THR A 209 7.60 37.52 -3.22
C THR A 209 7.07 36.18 -3.70
N PRO A 210 7.92 35.13 -3.83
CA PRO A 210 7.47 33.81 -4.22
C PRO A 210 6.47 33.20 -3.24
N LYS A 211 5.37 32.65 -3.76
CA LYS A 211 4.37 31.90 -3.01
C LYS A 211 4.11 30.55 -3.66
N ALA A 212 3.96 29.51 -2.85
CA ALA A 212 3.61 28.19 -3.37
C ALA A 212 2.11 28.11 -3.61
N MET A 213 1.70 27.56 -4.75
CA MET A 213 0.31 27.19 -4.99
C MET A 213 -0.12 26.12 -3.99
N THR A 214 -1.31 26.29 -3.42
CA THR A 214 -1.90 25.33 -2.48
C THR A 214 -2.91 24.41 -3.16
N PHE A 215 -3.28 23.34 -2.46
CA PHE A 215 -4.29 22.37 -2.84
C PHE A 215 -5.12 21.98 -1.61
N ASN A 216 -6.45 22.00 -1.75
CA ASN A 216 -7.39 21.65 -0.68
C ASN A 216 -8.24 20.40 -1.00
N GLN A 217 -8.22 19.93 -2.25
CA GLN A 217 -8.78 18.66 -2.67
C GLN A 217 -7.64 17.67 -2.91
N ILE A 218 -7.25 16.96 -1.85
CA ILE A 218 -6.03 16.13 -1.83
C ILE A 218 -6.27 14.65 -1.49
N THR A 219 -7.46 14.30 -1.02
CA THR A 219 -7.77 12.95 -0.53
C THR A 219 -8.24 12.04 -1.68
N PRO A 220 -7.50 10.97 -2.04
CA PRO A 220 -7.91 10.06 -3.11
C PRO A 220 -9.30 9.46 -2.86
N GLY A 221 -10.13 9.41 -3.91
CA GLY A 221 -11.51 8.93 -3.84
C GLY A 221 -12.54 9.98 -3.41
N VAL A 222 -12.11 11.18 -3.01
CA VAL A 222 -12.98 12.29 -2.61
C VAL A 222 -12.95 13.38 -3.68
N ASN A 223 -14.11 13.93 -4.05
CA ASN A 223 -14.23 15.07 -4.99
C ASN A 223 -13.42 14.90 -6.30
N GLY A 224 -13.42 13.66 -6.82
CA GLY A 224 -12.72 13.29 -8.07
C GLY A 224 -11.19 13.28 -7.99
N VAL A 225 -10.61 13.34 -6.79
CA VAL A 225 -9.15 13.24 -6.60
C VAL A 225 -8.73 11.80 -6.81
N THR A 226 -7.70 11.59 -7.63
CA THR A 226 -7.13 10.28 -7.90
C THR A 226 -5.62 10.36 -7.65
N ALA A 227 -5.07 9.46 -6.84
CA ALA A 227 -3.62 9.39 -6.64
C ALA A 227 -3.17 7.99 -6.21
N SER A 228 -1.96 7.63 -6.61
CA SER A 228 -1.26 6.41 -6.24
C SER A 228 0.24 6.68 -6.27
N GLY A 229 0.92 6.52 -5.14
CA GLY A 229 2.36 6.81 -5.06
C GLY A 229 2.71 8.31 -5.11
N VAL A 230 1.71 9.20 -5.09
CA VAL A 230 1.87 10.65 -4.94
C VAL A 230 0.89 11.15 -3.89
N SER A 231 1.31 12.12 -3.06
CA SER A 231 0.47 12.78 -2.05
C SER A 231 0.76 14.27 -1.98
N VAL A 232 -0.15 15.04 -1.40
CA VAL A 232 0.12 16.45 -1.04
C VAL A 232 0.32 16.56 0.47
N GLU A 233 1.44 17.12 0.90
CA GLU A 233 1.74 17.48 2.29
C GLU A 233 1.78 19.01 2.44
N PHE A 234 1.49 19.53 3.64
CA PHE A 234 1.55 20.98 3.93
C PHE A 234 0.82 21.86 2.90
N SER A 235 -0.27 21.34 2.34
CA SER A 235 -1.09 21.96 1.30
C SER A 235 -0.40 22.28 -0.03
N SER A 236 0.92 22.17 -0.18
CA SER A 236 1.63 22.55 -1.42
C SER A 236 2.73 21.58 -1.85
N HIS A 237 3.20 20.70 -0.96
CA HIS A 237 4.28 19.76 -1.27
C HIS A 237 3.70 18.54 -1.97
N ILE A 238 3.82 18.50 -3.30
CA ILE A 238 3.46 17.33 -4.10
C ILE A 238 4.60 16.33 -3.99
N LYS A 239 4.44 15.36 -3.09
CA LYS A 239 5.48 14.40 -2.70
C LYS A 239 5.31 13.08 -3.44
N VAL A 240 6.42 12.56 -3.95
CA VAL A 240 6.46 11.27 -4.64
C VAL A 240 6.97 10.17 -3.72
N ALA A 241 6.33 9.01 -3.76
CA ALA A 241 6.72 7.84 -2.96
C ALA A 241 7.69 6.92 -3.68
N ARG A 242 7.95 7.16 -4.98
CA ARG A 242 8.73 6.28 -5.85
C ARG A 242 9.72 7.10 -6.65
N THR A 243 10.95 6.62 -6.74
CA THR A 243 11.96 7.21 -7.64
C THR A 243 11.54 6.97 -9.08
N GLY A 244 11.67 7.99 -9.92
CA GLY A 244 11.32 7.93 -11.33
C GLY A 244 11.34 9.29 -11.99
N THR A 245 11.05 9.30 -13.28
CA THR A 245 10.83 10.53 -14.04
C THR A 245 9.35 10.86 -13.99
N TYR A 246 9.01 12.12 -13.68
CA TYR A 246 7.64 12.57 -13.54
C TYR A 246 7.34 13.71 -14.52
N ASN A 247 6.18 13.67 -15.15
CA ASN A 247 5.56 14.82 -15.80
C ASN A 247 4.63 15.52 -14.80
N VAL A 248 4.91 16.78 -14.48
CA VAL A 248 4.07 17.65 -13.65
C VAL A 248 3.39 18.65 -14.57
N GLN A 249 2.10 18.47 -14.81
CA GLN A 249 1.28 19.37 -15.61
C GLN A 249 0.32 20.16 -14.72
N PHE A 250 0.05 21.41 -15.09
CA PHE A 250 -0.95 22.20 -14.38
C PHE A 250 -1.79 23.09 -15.30
N SER A 251 -2.93 23.54 -14.77
CA SER A 251 -3.79 24.56 -15.33
C SER A 251 -4.26 25.49 -14.21
N ALA A 252 -3.88 26.77 -14.28
CA ALA A 252 -4.21 27.81 -13.32
C ALA A 252 -5.06 28.90 -13.98
N LEU A 253 -6.17 29.30 -13.36
CA LEU A 253 -6.96 30.44 -13.84
C LEU A 253 -6.42 31.73 -13.24
N LEU A 254 -5.82 32.59 -14.06
CA LEU A 254 -5.22 33.84 -13.67
C LEU A 254 -6.18 35.00 -13.95
N THR A 255 -6.33 35.89 -12.97
CA THR A 255 -7.08 37.15 -13.11
C THR A 255 -6.40 38.28 -12.34
N LYS A 256 -6.83 39.51 -12.61
CA LYS A 256 -6.41 40.73 -11.91
C LYS A 256 -7.64 41.59 -11.60
N THR A 257 -7.66 42.23 -10.43
CA THR A 257 -8.85 42.98 -9.94
C THR A 257 -8.90 44.46 -10.29
N ASP A 258 -7.75 45.04 -10.60
CA ASP A 258 -7.56 46.44 -10.97
C ASP A 258 -7.16 46.57 -12.45
N SER A 259 -6.97 47.80 -12.91
CA SER A 259 -6.70 48.10 -14.32
C SER A 259 -5.26 47.81 -14.73
N GLY A 260 -5.02 47.71 -16.04
CA GLY A 260 -3.68 47.56 -16.61
C GLY A 260 -3.27 46.10 -16.81
N ASN A 261 -1.99 45.92 -17.13
CA ASN A 261 -1.40 44.61 -17.38
C ASN A 261 -0.26 44.39 -16.40
N ASP A 262 -0.18 43.18 -15.86
CA ASP A 262 0.92 42.76 -15.00
C ASP A 262 1.43 41.40 -15.42
N ILE A 263 2.57 41.01 -14.87
CA ILE A 263 3.20 39.73 -15.12
C ILE A 263 3.00 38.85 -13.89
N MET A 264 2.65 37.58 -14.12
CA MET A 264 2.83 36.52 -13.14
C MET A 264 3.85 35.51 -13.65
N ASP A 265 4.91 35.35 -12.88
CA ASP A 265 5.91 34.30 -13.04
C ASP A 265 5.42 33.01 -12.38
N ILE A 266 5.57 31.89 -13.06
CA ILE A 266 5.25 30.56 -12.52
C ILE A 266 6.40 29.60 -12.83
N TRP A 267 6.90 28.91 -11.80
CA TRP A 267 8.03 27.99 -11.96
C TRP A 267 7.92 26.78 -11.04
N LEU A 268 8.82 25.81 -11.23
CA LEU A 268 8.89 24.60 -10.41
C LEU A 268 9.96 24.75 -9.33
N ARG A 269 9.65 24.33 -8.11
CA ARG A 269 10.60 24.20 -6.99
C ARG A 269 10.66 22.75 -6.54
N ARG A 270 11.86 22.22 -6.30
CA ARG A 270 12.09 20.87 -5.76
C ARG A 270 12.80 20.98 -4.42
N ASN A 271 12.22 20.38 -3.37
CA ASN A 271 12.83 20.34 -2.04
C ASN A 271 13.33 21.70 -1.53
N GLY A 272 12.55 22.76 -1.75
CA GLY A 272 12.90 24.13 -1.34
C GLY A 272 13.84 24.89 -2.29
N VAL A 273 14.36 24.26 -3.35
CA VAL A 273 15.28 24.87 -4.32
C VAL A 273 14.57 25.05 -5.67
N ASP A 274 14.64 26.24 -6.23
CA ASP A 274 14.04 26.55 -7.53
C ASP A 274 14.73 25.76 -8.65
N VAL A 275 13.92 25.12 -9.51
CA VAL A 275 14.42 24.31 -10.61
C VAL A 275 14.86 25.25 -11.74
N PRO A 276 16.12 25.19 -12.20
CA PRO A 276 16.60 26.05 -13.28
C PRO A 276 15.76 25.90 -14.56
N ILE A 277 15.57 27.01 -15.28
CA ILE A 277 14.87 27.05 -16.59
C ILE A 277 13.43 26.50 -16.51
N SER A 278 12.78 26.62 -15.35
CA SER A 278 11.37 26.22 -15.18
C SER A 278 10.39 27.39 -15.19
N ASN A 279 10.87 28.65 -15.31
CA ASN A 279 10.00 29.80 -15.26
C ASN A 279 9.18 29.97 -16.56
N SER A 280 7.92 30.33 -16.37
CA SER A 280 7.02 30.83 -17.41
C SER A 280 6.54 32.21 -16.99
N GLU A 281 6.73 33.18 -17.87
CA GLU A 281 6.24 34.55 -17.69
C GLU A 281 4.88 34.69 -18.38
N ILE A 282 3.83 35.07 -17.63
CA ILE A 282 2.49 35.24 -18.18
C ILE A 282 2.00 36.66 -17.95
N THR A 283 1.70 37.38 -19.03
CA THR A 283 1.01 38.68 -18.95
C THR A 283 -0.47 38.48 -18.63
N ILE A 284 -0.92 39.09 -17.54
CA ILE A 284 -2.31 39.14 -17.10
C ILE A 284 -2.89 40.49 -17.47
N THR A 285 -3.96 40.47 -18.26
CA THR A 285 -4.67 41.68 -18.69
C THR A 285 -5.92 41.87 -17.82
N ALA A 286 -6.13 43.08 -17.31
CA ALA A 286 -7.32 43.41 -16.52
C ALA A 286 -8.63 42.98 -17.21
N SER A 287 -9.60 42.52 -16.42
CA SER A 287 -10.92 42.04 -16.86
C SER A 287 -10.92 40.77 -17.72
N LEU A 288 -9.75 40.15 -17.99
CA LEU A 288 -9.68 38.86 -18.69
C LEU A 288 -9.47 37.70 -17.71
N HIS A 289 -10.03 36.56 -18.09
CA HIS A 289 -9.75 35.27 -17.48
C HIS A 289 -8.73 34.56 -18.38
N GLN A 290 -7.52 34.35 -17.88
CA GLN A 290 -6.45 33.72 -18.64
C GLN A 290 -6.05 32.41 -17.99
N VAL A 291 -5.85 31.35 -18.79
CA VAL A 291 -5.44 30.05 -18.26
C VAL A 291 -3.95 29.88 -18.50
N ALA A 292 -3.17 29.79 -17.43
CA ALA A 292 -1.77 29.40 -17.50
C ALA A 292 -1.64 27.89 -17.42
N THR A 293 -0.86 27.31 -18.34
CA THR A 293 -0.57 25.88 -18.37
C THR A 293 0.87 25.64 -18.74
N SER A 294 1.47 24.62 -18.12
CA SER A 294 2.82 24.15 -18.46
C SER A 294 2.98 22.69 -18.06
N ASN A 295 4.04 22.08 -18.58
CA ASN A 295 4.45 20.71 -18.29
C ASN A 295 5.93 20.71 -17.89
N TYR A 296 6.25 20.13 -16.74
CA TYR A 296 7.62 19.97 -16.28
C TYR A 296 7.97 18.49 -16.22
N ILE A 297 8.99 18.06 -16.96
CA ILE A 297 9.53 16.71 -16.87
C ILE A 297 10.75 16.77 -15.94
N ILE A 298 10.71 16.01 -14.84
CA ILE A 298 11.72 16.06 -13.80
C ILE A 298 11.98 14.69 -13.18
N ASP A 299 13.26 14.39 -12.93
CA ASP A 299 13.66 13.21 -12.16
C ASP A 299 13.53 13.49 -10.66
N LEU A 300 12.78 12.64 -9.99
CA LEU A 300 12.50 12.71 -8.56
C LEU A 300 12.89 11.40 -7.88
N THR A 301 13.46 11.51 -6.69
CA THR A 301 13.73 10.38 -5.81
C THR A 301 12.57 10.16 -4.84
N ALA A 302 12.37 8.93 -4.38
CA ALA A 302 11.33 8.63 -3.39
C ALA A 302 11.51 9.49 -2.13
N GLY A 303 10.48 10.24 -1.76
CA GLY A 303 10.48 11.19 -0.65
C GLY A 303 10.65 12.65 -1.08
N ASP A 304 11.11 12.91 -2.30
CA ASP A 304 11.17 14.27 -2.85
C ASP A 304 9.77 14.86 -2.98
N TYR A 305 9.71 16.18 -2.87
CA TYR A 305 8.52 16.94 -3.18
C TYR A 305 8.82 18.08 -4.14
N VAL A 306 7.80 18.42 -4.93
CA VAL A 306 7.80 19.61 -5.78
C VAL A 306 6.69 20.57 -5.38
N GLN A 307 6.89 21.83 -5.72
CA GLN A 307 5.91 22.91 -5.55
C GLN A 307 5.82 23.69 -6.86
N LEU A 308 4.60 24.12 -7.19
CA LEU A 308 4.37 25.14 -8.20
C LEU A 308 4.45 26.49 -7.49
N MET A 309 5.41 27.31 -7.88
CA MET A 309 5.64 28.63 -7.30
C MET A 309 5.07 29.70 -8.22
N TYR A 310 4.57 30.79 -7.66
CA TYR A 310 4.16 31.95 -8.40
C TYR A 310 4.59 33.26 -7.73
N SER A 311 4.78 34.31 -8.52
CA SER A 311 5.04 35.66 -8.04
C SER A 311 4.56 36.70 -9.05
N SER A 312 4.27 37.90 -8.57
CA SER A 312 3.91 39.04 -9.40
C SER A 312 4.37 40.34 -8.74
N ALA A 313 4.62 41.37 -9.54
CA ALA A 313 4.90 42.72 -9.06
C ALA A 313 3.65 43.43 -8.51
N ASP A 314 2.46 42.83 -8.65
CA ASP A 314 1.20 43.39 -8.18
C ASP A 314 0.36 42.37 -7.39
N ILE A 315 -0.05 42.77 -6.18
CA ILE A 315 -0.88 41.98 -5.26
C ILE A 315 -2.33 41.81 -5.75
N ALA A 316 -2.76 42.59 -6.72
CA ALA A 316 -4.08 42.49 -7.33
C ALA A 316 -4.18 41.34 -8.35
N THR A 317 -3.05 40.75 -8.73
CA THR A 317 -3.03 39.49 -9.49
C THR A 317 -3.32 38.29 -8.57
N ARG A 318 -4.03 37.29 -9.10
CA ARG A 318 -4.46 36.13 -8.32
C ARG A 318 -4.70 34.91 -9.20
N ILE A 319 -4.78 33.76 -8.53
CA ILE A 319 -5.26 32.51 -9.11
C ILE A 319 -6.70 32.30 -8.64
N GLU A 320 -7.68 32.45 -9.53
CA GLU A 320 -9.10 32.57 -9.19
C GLU A 320 -9.86 31.24 -9.23
N ALA A 321 -10.58 30.93 -8.15
CA ALA A 321 -11.60 29.89 -8.18
C ALA A 321 -12.94 30.50 -8.63
N ILE A 322 -13.62 29.81 -9.55
CA ILE A 322 -14.92 30.26 -10.06
C ILE A 322 -16.04 29.67 -9.20
N ALA A 323 -16.90 30.54 -8.66
CA ALA A 323 -18.11 30.12 -7.96
C ALA A 323 -19.14 29.49 -8.94
N PRO A 324 -20.00 28.57 -8.46
CA PRO A 324 -21.06 28.01 -9.30
C PRO A 324 -22.00 29.13 -9.77
N GLY A 325 -22.48 29.03 -11.01
CA GLY A 325 -23.39 30.01 -11.61
C GLY A 325 -24.79 29.45 -11.78
N THR A 326 -25.80 30.34 -11.77
CA THR A 326 -27.22 29.99 -11.99
C THR A 326 -27.78 30.49 -13.32
N ASN A 327 -27.06 31.36 -14.04
CA ASN A 327 -27.45 31.84 -15.37
C ASN A 327 -26.21 32.20 -16.23
N PRO A 328 -25.78 31.32 -17.16
CA PRO A 328 -26.21 29.93 -17.30
C PRO A 328 -25.82 29.10 -16.08
N THR A 329 -26.60 28.04 -15.79
CA THR A 329 -26.26 27.09 -14.72
C THR A 329 -24.93 26.41 -15.06
N ARG A 330 -23.94 26.55 -14.18
CA ARG A 330 -22.60 25.96 -14.36
C ARG A 330 -21.99 25.53 -13.02
N PRO A 331 -21.17 24.46 -13.00
CA PRO A 331 -20.45 24.07 -11.80
C PRO A 331 -19.38 25.10 -11.41
N ALA A 332 -18.91 25.01 -10.17
CA ALA A 332 -17.73 25.74 -9.72
C ALA A 332 -16.47 25.27 -10.47
N GLY A 333 -15.52 26.18 -10.66
CA GLY A 333 -14.20 25.91 -11.24
C GLY A 333 -13.10 26.04 -10.19
N PRO A 334 -12.10 25.14 -10.15
CA PRO A 334 -10.95 25.28 -9.27
C PRO A 334 -10.07 26.46 -9.70
N SER A 335 -9.28 27.01 -8.77
CA SER A 335 -8.25 28.00 -9.07
C SER A 335 -7.06 27.37 -9.80
N ILE A 336 -6.64 26.20 -9.32
CA ILE A 336 -5.57 25.41 -9.90
C ILE A 336 -5.96 23.94 -9.92
N THR A 337 -5.61 23.26 -11.01
CA THR A 337 -5.55 21.80 -11.07
C THR A 337 -4.15 21.38 -11.49
N VAL A 338 -3.55 20.46 -10.73
CA VAL A 338 -2.28 19.82 -11.06
C VAL A 338 -2.54 18.34 -11.33
N ALA A 339 -1.86 17.80 -12.33
CA ALA A 339 -1.71 16.38 -12.50
C ALA A 339 -0.22 16.04 -12.59
N ILE A 340 0.15 14.93 -11.96
CA ILE A 340 1.51 14.42 -11.94
C ILE A 340 1.47 12.95 -12.28
N THR A 341 2.28 12.53 -13.23
CA THR A 341 2.35 11.15 -13.71
C THR A 341 3.80 10.72 -13.83
N GLN A 342 4.10 9.55 -13.29
CA GLN A 342 5.37 8.89 -13.51
C GLN A 342 5.40 8.37 -14.95
N VAL A 343 6.42 8.78 -15.68
CA VAL A 343 6.64 8.38 -17.08
C VAL A 343 7.72 7.31 -17.21
N GLN A 344 8.60 7.19 -16.21
CA GLN A 344 9.67 6.17 -16.13
C GLN A 344 10.00 5.78 -14.69
#